data_AF-A0A392PDI4-F1
#
_entry.id   AF-A0A392PDI4-F1
#
_cell.length_a   1.000
_cell.length_b   1.000
_cell.length_c   1.000
_cell.angle_alpha   90.00
_cell.angle_beta   90.00
_cell.angle_gamma   90.00
#
_symmetry.space_group_name_H-M   'P 1'
#
loop_
_entity.id
_entity.type
_entity.pdbx_description
1 polymer ?
#
loop_
_entity_poly.entity_id
_entity_poly.type
_entity_poly.pdbx_seq_one_letter_code
_entity_poly.pdbx_strand_id
1 'polypeptide(L)' 'MEVTPTPTVPFVQELAKEALTKVPDRYVRSHQDCPILSSSTTQLPVIDLTKLLSHDLNQPELKKLHYACKEWGFFQ' A
#
# COMPACT_ATOMS: atom_id res chain seq x y z
N MET A 1 36.43 2.33 24.97
CA MET A 1 34.98 2.45 24.72
C MET A 1 34.79 2.24 23.23
N GLU A 2 34.36 1.06 22.81
CA GLU A 2 34.05 0.79 21.39
C GLU A 2 32.73 1.51 21.05
N VAL A 3 32.80 2.48 20.16
CA VAL A 3 31.62 3.14 19.61
C VAL A 3 31.10 2.23 18.51
N THR A 4 30.09 1.42 18.80
CA THR A 4 29.39 0.65 17.77
C THR A 4 28.74 1.63 16.79
N PRO A 5 29.09 1.64 15.49
CA PRO A 5 28.45 2.54 14.55
C PRO A 5 26.97 2.14 14.41
N THR A 6 26.09 3.13 14.53
CA THR A 6 24.66 2.98 14.22
C THR A 6 24.51 2.37 12.82
N PRO A 7 23.81 1.24 12.65
CA PRO A 7 23.70 0.61 11.34
C PRO A 7 22.92 1.52 10.39
N THR A 8 23.60 2.04 9.38
CA THR A 8 22.97 2.74 8.26
C THR A 8 22.10 1.73 7.52
N VAL A 9 20.86 2.10 7.22
CA VAL A 9 19.96 1.26 6.44
C VAL A 9 20.50 1.19 5.01
N PRO A 10 20.92 0.02 4.48
CA PRO A 10 21.40 -0.10 3.11
C PRO A 10 20.30 0.29 2.11
N PHE A 11 20.73 0.86 0.99
CA PHE A 11 19.83 1.25 -0.07
C PHE A 11 19.30 0.01 -0.81
N VAL A 12 18.01 -0.27 -0.66
CA VAL A 12 17.37 -1.51 -1.13
C VAL A 12 17.49 -1.69 -2.65
N GLN A 13 17.52 -0.59 -3.41
CA GLN A 13 17.65 -0.68 -4.87
C GLN A 13 19.03 -1.19 -5.31
N GLU A 14 20.13 -0.85 -4.62
CA GLU A 14 21.45 -1.41 -4.92
C GLU A 14 21.54 -2.87 -4.46
N LEU A 15 21.00 -3.16 -3.27
CA LEU A 15 20.91 -4.52 -2.74
C LEU A 15 20.20 -5.48 -3.70
N ALA A 16 19.16 -5.01 -4.40
CA ALA A 16 18.45 -5.80 -5.40
C ALA A 16 19.31 -6.13 -6.64
N LYS A 17 20.36 -5.35 -6.93
CA LYS A 17 21.30 -5.61 -8.04
C LYS A 17 22.34 -6.68 -7.68
N GLU A 18 22.59 -6.92 -6.40
CA GLU A 18 23.62 -7.85 -5.90
C GLU A 18 23.28 -9.35 -6.11
N ALA A 19 22.18 -9.67 -6.82
CA ALA A 19 21.76 -11.04 -7.13
C ALA A 19 21.74 -11.99 -5.91
N LEU A 20 21.29 -11.48 -4.76
CA LEU A 20 21.25 -12.24 -3.52
C LEU A 20 20.33 -13.46 -3.64
N THR A 21 20.81 -14.61 -3.16
CA THR A 21 20.03 -15.87 -3.13
C THR A 21 19.00 -15.90 -1.99
N LYS A 22 19.14 -15.02 -1.00
CA LYS A 22 18.24 -14.90 0.15
C LYS A 22 18.05 -13.42 0.52
N VAL A 23 16.82 -13.06 0.90
CA VAL A 23 16.52 -11.74 1.50
C VAL A 23 17.25 -11.62 2.85
N PRO A 24 17.97 -10.52 3.12
CA PRO A 24 18.62 -10.32 4.41
C PRO A 24 17.62 -10.36 5.57
N ASP A 25 18.03 -10.98 6.68
CA ASP A 25 17.13 -11.27 7.82
C ASP A 25 16.45 -10.03 8.40
N ARG A 26 17.07 -8.84 8.29
CA ARG A 26 16.48 -7.55 8.70
C ARG A 26 15.23 -7.12 7.94
N TYR A 27 14.95 -7.71 6.78
CA TYR A 27 13.75 -7.46 5.97
C TYR A 27 12.74 -8.63 6.02
N VAL A 28 13.09 -9.72 6.71
CA VAL A 28 12.19 -10.87 6.85
C VAL A 28 11.18 -10.56 7.96
N ARG A 29 9.89 -10.52 7.61
CA ARG A 29 8.81 -10.36 8.59
C ARG A 29 8.47 -11.70 9.24
N SER A 30 8.10 -11.68 10.52
CA SER A 30 7.61 -12.88 11.20
C SER A 30 6.28 -13.34 10.60
N HIS A 31 5.97 -14.64 10.69
CA HIS A 31 4.70 -15.15 10.20
C HIS A 31 3.48 -14.52 10.89
N GLN A 32 3.63 -13.97 12.09
CA GLN A 32 2.56 -13.29 12.83
C GLN A 32 2.29 -11.87 12.30
N ASP A 33 3.28 -11.24 11.66
CA ASP A 33 3.17 -9.90 11.04
C ASP A 33 2.83 -9.96 9.55
N CYS A 34 2.70 -11.18 9.00
CA CYS A 34 2.33 -11.37 7.62
C CYS A 34 0.82 -11.12 7.51
N PRO A 35 0.37 -10.07 6.81
CA PRO A 35 -1.04 -9.86 6.61
C PRO A 35 -1.61 -11.13 5.98
N ILE A 36 -2.71 -11.63 6.54
CA ILE A 36 -3.44 -12.76 5.97
C ILE A 36 -3.74 -12.35 4.53
N LEU A 37 -3.08 -13.00 3.56
CA LEU A 37 -3.37 -12.83 2.15
C LEU A 37 -4.69 -13.57 1.89
N SER A 38 -5.77 -13.09 2.51
CA SER A 38 -7.10 -13.49 2.11
C SER A 38 -7.25 -12.98 0.70
N SER A 39 -7.43 -13.89 -0.26
CA SER A 39 -7.89 -13.59 -1.62
C SER A 39 -9.33 -13.08 -1.58
N SER A 40 -9.62 -12.13 -0.69
CA SER A 40 -10.87 -11.40 -0.68
C SER A 40 -10.80 -10.50 -1.91
N THR A 41 -11.64 -10.81 -2.89
CA THR A 41 -11.83 -10.05 -4.11
C THR A 41 -12.51 -8.71 -3.83
N THR A 42 -12.28 -8.11 -2.66
CA THR A 42 -12.85 -6.84 -2.27
C THR A 42 -12.17 -5.78 -3.12
N GLN A 43 -12.80 -5.48 -4.26
CA GLN A 43 -12.32 -4.44 -5.15
C GLN A 43 -12.51 -3.09 -4.45
N LEU A 44 -11.42 -2.34 -4.39
CA LEU A 44 -11.43 -0.97 -3.92
C LEU A 44 -12.38 -0.12 -4.78
N PRO A 45 -13.22 0.74 -4.17
CA PRO A 45 -13.95 1.77 -4.89
C PRO A 45 -13.05 2.60 -5.82
N VAL A 46 -13.40 2.68 -7.11
CA VAL A 46 -12.76 3.57 -8.09
C VAL A 46 -13.65 4.79 -8.30
N ILE A 47 -13.13 6.01 -8.18
CA ILE A 47 -13.91 7.24 -8.35
C ILE A 47 -13.61 7.86 -9.72
N ASP A 48 -14.63 7.96 -10.55
CA ASP A 48 -14.54 8.62 -11.85
C ASP A 48 -14.63 10.14 -11.66
N LEU A 49 -13.47 10.80 -11.63
CA LEU A 49 -13.40 12.26 -11.45
C LEU A 49 -14.11 13.04 -12.56
N THR A 50 -14.19 12.49 -13.78
CA THR A 50 -14.91 13.14 -14.87
C THR A 50 -16.41 13.17 -14.59
N LYS A 51 -16.99 12.06 -14.11
CA LYS A 51 -18.41 12.01 -13.70
C LYS A 51 -18.67 12.85 -12.46
N LEU A 52 -17.76 12.80 -11.49
CA LEU A 52 -17.88 13.56 -10.24
C LEU A 52 -17.95 15.08 -10.50
N LEU A 53 -17.16 15.58 -11.45
CA LEU A 53 -17.11 17.00 -11.79
C LEU A 53 -18.17 17.43 -12.82
N SER A 54 -18.92 16.49 -13.39
CA SER A 54 -19.98 16.80 -14.35
C SER A 54 -21.23 17.33 -13.65
N HIS A 55 -21.88 18.36 -14.19
CA HIS A 55 -23.09 18.93 -13.58
C HIS A 55 -24.28 17.95 -13.57
N ASP A 56 -24.42 17.13 -14.61
CA ASP A 56 -25.60 16.27 -14.79
C ASP A 56 -25.44 14.86 -14.21
N LEU A 57 -24.20 14.38 -14.03
CA LEU A 57 -23.90 12.98 -13.64
C LEU A 57 -23.12 12.86 -12.33
N ASN A 58 -22.99 13.93 -11.53
CA ASN A 58 -22.20 13.90 -10.29
C ASN A 58 -22.84 13.09 -9.15
N GLN A 59 -24.18 13.02 -9.06
CA GLN A 59 -24.85 12.46 -7.88
C GLN A 59 -24.50 10.98 -7.60
N PRO A 60 -24.49 10.08 -8.60
CA PRO A 60 -24.07 8.70 -8.39
C PRO A 60 -22.62 8.59 -7.92
N GLU A 61 -21.73 9.38 -8.52
CA GLU A 61 -20.31 9.32 -8.22
C GLU A 61 -19.97 9.95 -6.85
N LEU A 62 -20.68 11.00 -6.46
CA LEU A 62 -20.56 11.63 -5.14
C LEU A 62 -21.01 10.67 -4.03
N LYS A 63 -22.08 9.89 -4.25
CA LYS A 63 -22.50 8.85 -3.30
C LYS A 63 -21.45 7.75 -3.17
N LYS A 64 -20.83 7.35 -4.29
CA LYS A 64 -19.74 6.37 -4.30
C LYS A 64 -18.52 6.89 -3.53
N LEU A 65 -18.16 8.16 -3.72
CA LEU A 65 -17.08 8.80 -2.96
C LEU A 65 -17.40 8.84 -1.46
N HIS A 66 -18.60 9.25 -1.07
CA HIS A 66 -19.02 9.27 0.34
C HIS A 66 -18.90 7.88 0.98
N TYR A 67 -19.41 6.86 0.29
CA TYR A 67 -19.31 5.46 0.73
C TYR A 67 -17.85 5.01 0.88
N ALA A 68 -16.99 5.32 -0.09
CA ALA A 68 -15.58 4.96 -0.03
C ALA A 68 -14.88 5.64 1.16
N CYS A 69 -15.10 6.94 1.37
CA CYS A 69 -14.51 7.64 2.52
C CYS A 69 -14.96 7.05 3.85
N LYS A 70 -16.23 6.64 3.97
CA LYS A 70 -16.81 6.15 5.23
C LYS A 70 -16.45 4.70 5.53
N GLU A 71 -16.62 3.80 4.56
CA GLU A 71 -16.49 2.36 4.78
C GLU A 71 -15.09 1.83 4.46
N TRP A 72 -14.33 2.53 3.60
CA TRP A 72 -13.01 2.09 3.16
C TRP A 72 -11.88 2.97 3.68
N GLY A 73 -12.07 4.28 3.74
CA GLY A 73 -11.01 5.25 4.03
C GLY A 73 -9.97 5.39 2.91
N PHE A 74 -10.12 4.63 1.80
CA PHE A 74 -9.31 4.75 0.60
C PHE A 74 -10.15 4.44 -0.65
N PHE A 75 -9.70 4.95 -1.80
CA PHE A 75 -10.28 4.72 -3.13
C PHE A 75 -9.21 4.94 -4.20
N GLN A 76 -9.49 4.47 -5.41
CA GLN A 76 -8.71 4.69 -6.63
C GLN A 76 -9.22 5.90 -7.40
#